data_AF-V9R7G0-F1
#
_entry.id   AF-V9R7G0-F1
#
_cell.length_a   1.000
_cell.length_b   1.000
_cell.length_c   1.000
_cell.angle_alpha   90.00
_cell.angle_beta   90.00
_cell.angle_gamma   90.00
#
_symmetry.space_group_name_H-M   'P 1'
#
loop_
_entity.id
_entity.type
_entity.pdbx_description
1 polymer ?
#
loop_
_entity_poly.entity_id
_entity_poly.type
_entity_poly.pdbx_seq_one_letter_code
_entity_poly.pdbx_strand_id
1 'polypeptide(L)'
;MQLMLLSYGESRLALLPSKMCAYDKMLNCCYTGNPDIDGVINPQNESEFSQYLYRSQFCDYCVVSSPKLEGNVMFLYGNNPSGKPVYIVFLHPNGLIPDIFEQGLVLDNSNFLSSGFLGDIILNATSEERTIALFDQISSQLEIFAKTSISYITQMNYFNSSGELFNTDYKTVTLKNVTVDSVGEQIFCMKFQ
;
A
#
# COMPACT_ATOMS: atom_id res chain seq x y z
N MET A 1 -10.11 5.75 -12.76
CA MET A 1 -9.67 4.71 -11.82
C MET A 1 -9.56 5.38 -10.45
N GLN A 2 -10.55 5.19 -9.59
CA GLN A 2 -10.63 5.90 -8.30
C GLN A 2 -10.99 4.91 -7.20
N LEU A 3 -10.19 4.88 -6.15
CA LEU A 3 -10.39 4.05 -4.97
C LEU A 3 -10.76 4.93 -3.78
N MET A 4 -11.66 4.44 -2.93
CA MET A 4 -12.01 5.05 -1.67
C MET A 4 -11.52 4.18 -0.52
N LEU A 5 -10.88 4.81 0.47
CA LEU A 5 -10.47 4.14 1.70
C LEU A 5 -11.61 4.11 2.71
N LEU A 6 -12.01 2.93 3.13
CA LEU A 6 -12.98 2.73 4.20
C LEU A 6 -12.33 1.93 5.34
N SER A 7 -12.78 2.16 6.55
CA SER A 7 -12.50 1.24 7.65
C SER A 7 -13.27 -0.07 7.42
N TYR A 8 -12.68 -1.19 7.80
CA TYR A 8 -13.22 -2.51 7.55
C TYR A 8 -12.93 -3.42 8.75
N GLY A 9 -13.98 -3.88 9.43
CA GLY A 9 -13.86 -4.69 10.65
C GLY A 9 -13.21 -3.93 11.82
N GLU A 10 -12.50 -4.66 12.68
CA GLU A 10 -11.92 -4.09 13.91
C GLU A 10 -10.58 -3.38 13.67
N SER A 11 -9.80 -3.77 12.67
CA SER A 11 -8.43 -3.26 12.47
C SER A 11 -7.93 -3.31 11.02
N ARG A 12 -8.84 -3.46 10.03
CA ARG A 12 -8.47 -3.53 8.62
C ARG A 12 -8.99 -2.32 7.87
N LEU A 13 -8.48 -2.15 6.66
CA LEU A 13 -8.97 -1.18 5.70
C LEU A 13 -9.52 -1.88 4.47
N ALA A 14 -10.43 -1.22 3.78
CA ALA A 14 -10.83 -1.59 2.45
C ALA A 14 -10.54 -0.43 1.49
N LEU A 15 -9.77 -0.72 0.45
CA LEU A 15 -9.68 0.10 -0.75
C LEU A 15 -10.75 -0.41 -1.72
N LEU A 16 -11.83 0.35 -1.88
CA LEU A 16 -12.93 -0.05 -2.77
C LEU A 16 -13.05 0.89 -3.97
N PRO A 17 -13.49 0.41 -5.15
CA PRO A 17 -13.80 1.29 -6.26
C PRO A 17 -14.81 2.36 -5.84
N SER A 18 -14.49 3.64 -6.03
CA SER A 18 -15.34 4.73 -5.52
C SER A 18 -16.76 4.69 -6.09
N LYS A 19 -16.95 4.16 -7.31
CA LYS A 19 -18.25 3.95 -7.95
C LYS A 19 -19.16 2.98 -7.20
N MET A 20 -18.59 2.09 -6.38
CA MET A 20 -19.32 1.13 -5.56
C MET A 20 -19.70 1.71 -4.20
N CYS A 21 -19.21 2.91 -3.84
CA CYS A 21 -19.42 3.49 -2.52
C CYS A 21 -20.44 4.64 -2.58
N ALA A 22 -21.52 4.52 -1.82
CA ALA A 22 -22.46 5.59 -1.52
C ALA A 22 -22.20 6.16 -0.12
N TYR A 23 -22.23 7.48 0.03
CA TYR A 23 -21.98 8.14 1.31
C TYR A 23 -23.26 8.75 1.90
N ASP A 24 -23.62 8.32 3.10
CA ASP A 24 -24.67 8.93 3.90
C ASP A 24 -24.09 10.04 4.80
N LYS A 25 -24.45 11.28 4.48
CA LYS A 25 -24.03 12.47 5.22
C LYS A 25 -24.57 12.53 6.65
N MET A 26 -25.76 11.98 6.90
CA MET A 26 -26.40 12.05 8.22
C MET A 26 -25.71 11.11 9.20
N LEU A 27 -25.31 9.94 8.72
CA LEU A 27 -24.66 8.90 9.52
C LEU A 27 -23.12 8.98 9.47
N ASN A 28 -22.58 9.86 8.62
CA ASN A 28 -21.14 9.92 8.30
C ASN A 28 -20.57 8.54 7.93
N CYS A 29 -21.33 7.72 7.22
CA CYS A 29 -21.00 6.35 6.89
C CYS A 29 -21.06 6.10 5.38
N CYS A 30 -20.24 5.16 4.91
CA CYS A 30 -20.27 4.70 3.52
C CYS A 30 -20.92 3.32 3.44
N TYR A 31 -21.61 3.09 2.33
CA TYR A 31 -22.31 1.85 2.01
C TYR A 31 -21.93 1.42 0.60
N THR A 32 -21.91 0.12 0.38
CA THR A 32 -21.61 -0.51 -0.90
C THR A 32 -22.86 -1.14 -1.52
N GLY A 33 -23.93 -1.28 -0.74
CA GLY A 33 -25.13 -2.03 -1.14
C GLY A 33 -24.97 -3.54 -0.96
N ASN A 34 -23.79 -4.02 -0.54
CA ASN A 34 -23.57 -5.38 -0.11
C ASN A 34 -23.66 -5.45 1.44
N PRO A 35 -24.69 -6.09 2.01
CA PRO A 35 -24.88 -6.18 3.46
C PRO A 35 -23.68 -6.77 4.21
N ASP A 36 -22.94 -7.70 3.60
CA ASP A 36 -21.79 -8.37 4.24
C ASP A 36 -20.61 -7.41 4.40
N ILE A 37 -20.40 -6.52 3.43
CA ILE A 37 -19.38 -5.47 3.47
C ILE A 37 -19.86 -4.32 4.37
N ASP A 38 -21.12 -3.90 4.20
CA ASP A 38 -21.69 -2.76 4.91
C ASP A 38 -21.81 -3.02 6.41
N GLY A 39 -22.05 -4.27 6.81
CA GLY A 39 -22.11 -4.68 8.21
C GLY A 39 -20.78 -4.57 8.97
N VAL A 40 -19.65 -4.48 8.26
CA VAL A 40 -18.31 -4.38 8.87
C VAL A 40 -17.62 -3.04 8.63
N ILE A 41 -18.19 -2.14 7.81
CA ILE A 41 -17.70 -0.76 7.70
C ILE A 41 -18.06 -0.02 8.99
N ASN A 42 -17.05 0.40 9.74
CA ASN A 42 -17.26 1.16 10.97
C ASN A 42 -16.29 2.33 11.09
N PRO A 43 -16.72 3.58 10.79
CA PRO A 43 -15.85 4.76 10.85
C PRO A 43 -15.45 5.18 12.27
N GLN A 44 -16.12 4.63 13.29
CA GLN A 44 -15.89 4.99 14.69
C GLN A 44 -14.87 4.08 15.38
N ASN A 45 -14.51 2.96 14.77
CA ASN A 45 -13.46 2.10 15.32
C ASN A 45 -12.10 2.80 15.18
N GLU A 46 -11.43 2.98 16.32
CA GLU A 46 -10.01 3.36 16.40
C GLU A 46 -9.15 2.19 15.89
N SER A 47 -9.15 1.96 14.57
CA SER A 47 -8.13 1.13 13.95
C SER A 47 -6.76 1.83 14.05
N GLU A 48 -5.66 1.14 13.71
CA GLU A 48 -4.33 1.77 13.53
C GLU A 48 -4.35 2.98 12.57
N PHE A 49 -5.45 3.17 11.86
CA PHE A 49 -5.70 4.28 10.96
C PHE A 49 -6.44 5.41 11.64
N SER A 50 -5.85 6.58 11.51
CA SER A 50 -6.49 7.82 11.92
C SER A 50 -7.81 8.03 11.17
N GLN A 51 -8.85 8.45 11.89
CA GLN A 51 -10.12 8.94 11.32
C GLN A 51 -9.91 9.95 10.17
N TYR A 52 -8.75 10.63 10.11
CA TYR A 52 -8.45 11.60 9.07
C TYR A 52 -8.19 11.01 7.68
N LEU A 53 -7.93 9.70 7.55
CA LEU A 53 -7.80 9.02 6.27
C LEU A 53 -9.10 8.37 5.79
N TYR A 54 -10.11 8.26 6.66
CA TYR A 54 -11.41 7.70 6.29
C TYR A 54 -12.04 8.48 5.13
N ARG A 55 -12.54 7.74 4.13
CA ARG A 55 -13.10 8.25 2.87
C ARG A 55 -12.13 9.01 1.98
N SER A 56 -10.82 8.87 2.22
CA SER A 56 -9.83 9.38 1.27
C SER A 56 -10.04 8.75 -0.10
N GLN A 57 -9.92 9.57 -1.14
CA GLN A 57 -10.06 9.14 -2.52
C GLN A 57 -8.71 9.19 -3.20
N PHE A 58 -8.28 8.05 -3.73
CA PHE A 58 -7.04 7.89 -4.47
C PHE A 58 -7.33 7.83 -5.96
N CYS A 59 -6.63 8.66 -6.72
CA CYS A 59 -6.85 8.82 -8.17
C CYS A 59 -5.57 8.64 -8.99
N ASP A 60 -4.42 8.51 -8.34
CA ASP A 60 -3.13 8.28 -8.99
C ASP A 60 -2.34 7.23 -8.21
N TYR A 61 -1.42 6.56 -8.89
CA TYR A 61 -0.58 5.54 -8.29
C TYR A 61 0.77 5.41 -8.97
N CYS A 62 1.72 4.87 -8.23
CA CYS A 62 2.98 4.38 -8.77
C CYS A 62 3.25 2.98 -8.20
N VAL A 63 4.12 2.25 -8.89
CA VAL A 63 4.45 0.86 -8.58
C VAL A 63 5.97 0.74 -8.51
N VAL A 64 6.48 0.17 -7.42
CA VAL A 64 7.87 -0.27 -7.34
C VAL A 64 7.90 -1.79 -7.41
N SER A 65 8.61 -2.33 -8.39
CA SER A 65 8.70 -3.78 -8.60
C SER A 65 10.15 -4.25 -8.66
N SER A 66 10.37 -5.48 -8.23
CA SER A 66 11.65 -6.16 -8.35
C SER A 66 11.42 -7.65 -8.55
N PRO A 67 12.19 -8.34 -9.42
CA PRO A 67 12.12 -9.79 -9.56
C PRO A 67 12.42 -10.58 -8.28
N LYS A 68 13.00 -9.92 -7.26
CA LYS A 68 13.35 -10.53 -5.97
C LYS A 68 12.31 -10.27 -4.88
N LEU A 69 11.28 -9.46 -5.16
CA LEU A 69 10.17 -9.26 -4.25
C LEU A 69 9.01 -10.19 -4.61
N GLU A 70 8.31 -10.67 -3.58
CA GLU A 70 7.13 -11.53 -3.75
C GLU A 70 5.91 -10.78 -4.29
N GLY A 71 5.95 -9.44 -4.27
CA GLY A 71 4.93 -8.57 -4.82
C GLY A 71 5.45 -7.18 -5.18
N ASN A 72 4.55 -6.39 -5.75
CA ASN A 72 4.76 -4.99 -6.05
C ASN A 72 4.50 -4.13 -4.81
N VAL A 73 5.31 -3.10 -4.61
CA VAL A 73 5.02 -2.06 -3.63
C VAL A 73 4.18 -0.99 -4.33
N MET A 74 2.91 -0.90 -3.94
CA MET A 74 1.93 0.00 -4.52
C MET A 74 1.87 1.30 -3.70
N PHE A 75 2.01 2.43 -4.38
CA PHE A 75 1.84 3.76 -3.80
C PHE A 75 0.58 4.38 -4.38
N LEU A 76 -0.41 4.69 -3.54
CA LEU A 76 -1.59 5.43 -3.99
C LEU A 76 -1.56 6.85 -3.45
N TYR A 77 -1.93 7.79 -4.31
CA TYR A 77 -1.98 9.22 -4.00
C TYR A 77 -3.39 9.77 -4.20
N GLY A 78 -3.80 10.61 -3.27
CA GLY A 78 -5.18 11.05 -3.18
C GLY A 78 -5.38 12.22 -2.25
N ASN A 79 -6.65 12.50 -1.95
CA ASN A 79 -7.04 13.52 -1.00
C ASN A 79 -8.05 12.95 0.00
N ASN A 80 -7.95 13.40 1.25
CA ASN A 80 -8.99 13.13 2.24
C ASN A 80 -10.23 14.02 2.00
N PRO A 81 -11.35 13.81 2.74
CA PRO A 81 -12.57 14.61 2.55
C PRO A 81 -12.40 16.12 2.78
N SER A 82 -11.35 16.55 3.50
CA SER A 82 -11.01 17.97 3.69
C SER A 82 -10.14 18.54 2.57
N GLY A 83 -9.83 17.76 1.53
CA GLY A 83 -8.96 18.17 0.42
C GLY A 83 -7.47 18.14 0.74
N LYS A 84 -7.06 17.54 1.87
CA LYS A 84 -5.63 17.41 2.20
C LYS A 84 -5.02 16.23 1.45
N PRO A 85 -3.85 16.41 0.81
CA PRO A 85 -3.16 15.32 0.13
C PRO A 85 -2.70 14.23 1.08
N VAL A 86 -2.97 12.99 0.70
CA VAL A 86 -2.66 11.78 1.48
C VAL A 86 -2.06 10.70 0.60
N TYR A 87 -1.41 9.74 1.24
CA TYR A 87 -0.86 8.56 0.58
C TYR A 87 -1.18 7.29 1.37
N ILE A 88 -1.16 6.16 0.66
CA ILE A 88 -1.12 4.83 1.25
C ILE A 88 -0.14 3.95 0.47
N VAL A 89 0.58 3.10 1.20
CA VAL A 89 1.56 2.17 0.66
C VAL A 89 1.28 0.77 1.16
N PHE A 90 1.28 -0.21 0.25
CA PHE A 90 1.01 -1.60 0.55
C PHE A 90 1.70 -2.53 -0.45
N LEU A 91 1.82 -3.81 -0.09
CA LEU A 91 2.26 -4.89 -0.96
C LEU A 91 1.07 -5.46 -1.72
N HIS A 92 1.25 -5.68 -3.02
CA HIS A 92 0.24 -6.32 -3.86
C HIS A 92 0.86 -7.41 -4.74
N PRO A 93 0.22 -8.58 -4.90
CA PRO A 93 0.75 -9.63 -5.76
C PRO A 93 1.01 -9.19 -7.19
N ASN A 94 2.06 -9.76 -7.79
CA ASN A 94 2.43 -9.48 -9.17
C ASN A 94 1.31 -9.90 -10.14
N GLY A 95 1.03 -9.06 -11.13
CA GLY A 95 0.04 -9.34 -12.17
C GLY A 95 -1.43 -9.13 -11.78
N LEU A 96 -1.74 -8.80 -10.52
CA LEU A 96 -3.12 -8.62 -10.03
C LEU A 96 -3.51 -7.17 -9.81
N ILE A 97 -2.74 -6.19 -10.32
CA ILE A 97 -3.05 -4.76 -10.17
C ILE A 97 -4.46 -4.39 -10.70
N PRO A 98 -4.93 -4.91 -11.86
CA PRO A 98 -6.28 -4.61 -12.35
C PRO A 98 -7.38 -4.95 -11.34
N ASP A 99 -7.22 -6.05 -10.59
CA ASP A 99 -8.22 -6.56 -9.64
C ASP A 99 -8.52 -5.54 -8.53
N ILE A 100 -7.53 -4.75 -8.11
CA ILE A 100 -7.72 -3.70 -7.10
C ILE A 100 -8.78 -2.70 -7.57
N PHE A 101 -8.75 -2.33 -8.86
CA PHE A 101 -9.62 -1.29 -9.41
C PHE A 101 -11.00 -1.82 -9.81
N GLU A 102 -11.14 -3.12 -9.97
CA GLU A 102 -12.39 -3.78 -10.30
C GLU A 102 -13.15 -4.27 -9.06
N GLN A 103 -12.45 -4.88 -8.12
CA GLN A 103 -13.01 -5.60 -6.97
C GLN A 103 -12.66 -4.94 -5.63
N GLY A 104 -11.60 -4.12 -5.59
CA GLY A 104 -11.07 -3.58 -4.36
C GLY A 104 -10.04 -4.50 -3.70
N LEU A 105 -9.57 -4.09 -2.52
CA LEU A 105 -8.57 -4.81 -1.73
C LEU A 105 -8.78 -4.54 -0.25
N VAL A 106 -8.70 -5.58 0.58
CA VAL A 106 -8.61 -5.43 2.03
C VAL A 106 -7.14 -5.32 2.41
N LEU A 107 -6.80 -4.28 3.18
CA LEU A 107 -5.49 -4.10 3.76
C LEU A 107 -5.50 -4.51 5.23
N ASP A 108 -4.53 -5.33 5.60
CA ASP A 108 -4.28 -5.79 6.95
C ASP A 108 -2.77 -5.79 7.24
N ASN A 109 -2.37 -6.31 8.39
CA ASN A 109 -0.98 -6.29 8.84
C ASN A 109 -0.02 -7.09 7.95
N SER A 110 -0.51 -7.90 7.01
CA SER A 110 0.33 -8.69 6.12
C SER A 110 0.74 -7.93 4.85
N ASN A 111 -0.07 -6.96 4.41
CA ASN A 111 0.16 -6.24 3.16
C ASN A 111 0.25 -4.73 3.33
N PHE A 112 -0.31 -4.16 4.40
CA PHE A 112 -0.20 -2.74 4.70
C PHE A 112 1.23 -2.36 5.13
N LEU A 113 1.77 -1.26 4.60
CA LEU A 113 3.10 -0.78 4.93
C LEU A 113 3.09 0.59 5.61
N SER A 114 2.41 1.57 5.01
CA SER A 114 2.41 2.95 5.53
C SER A 114 1.24 3.75 4.98
N SER A 115 0.84 4.80 5.72
CA SER A 115 -0.12 5.79 5.24
C SER A 115 0.09 7.11 5.96
N GLY A 116 -0.40 8.20 5.39
CA GLY A 116 -0.36 9.48 6.06
C GLY A 116 -0.64 10.68 5.17
N PHE A 117 -0.37 11.86 5.72
CA PHE A 117 -0.40 13.11 4.97
C PHE A 117 0.92 13.32 4.23
N LEU A 118 0.84 13.92 3.06
CA LEU A 118 2.02 14.42 2.38
C LEU A 118 2.42 15.75 3.03
N GLY A 119 3.66 15.84 3.53
CA GLY A 119 4.21 17.07 4.11
C GLY A 119 4.48 18.15 3.05
N ASP A 120 4.64 19.40 3.48
CA ASP A 120 4.71 20.58 2.60
C ASP A 120 5.77 20.50 1.49
N ILE A 121 6.95 19.92 1.78
CA ILE A 121 8.03 19.75 0.80
C ILE A 121 7.63 18.77 -0.31
N ILE A 122 6.88 17.73 0.05
CA ILE A 122 6.46 16.64 -0.83
C ILE A 122 5.13 16.99 -1.55
N LEU A 123 4.40 17.99 -1.03
CA LEU A 123 3.10 18.42 -1.54
C LEU A 123 3.16 18.95 -2.97
N ASN A 124 4.24 19.63 -3.36
CA ASN A 124 4.38 20.20 -4.70
C ASN A 124 5.08 19.26 -5.70
N ALA A 125 5.57 18.11 -5.21
CA ALA A 125 6.25 17.12 -6.03
C ALA A 125 5.25 16.28 -6.84
N THR A 126 5.70 15.71 -7.96
CA THR A 126 4.90 14.75 -8.75
C THR A 126 4.74 13.43 -8.00
N SER A 127 3.76 12.60 -8.35
CA SER A 127 3.63 11.25 -7.76
C SER A 127 4.89 10.40 -7.93
N GLU A 128 5.61 10.59 -9.03
CA GLU A 128 6.89 9.94 -9.30
C GLU A 128 7.97 10.34 -8.28
N GLU A 129 8.18 11.64 -8.08
CA GLU A 129 9.13 12.19 -7.10
C GLU A 129 8.77 11.77 -5.66
N ARG A 130 7.47 11.81 -5.34
CA ARG A 130 6.95 11.34 -4.04
C ARG A 130 7.24 9.87 -3.81
N THR A 131 7.11 9.05 -4.86
CA THR A 131 7.34 7.60 -4.78
C THR A 131 8.79 7.29 -4.48
N ILE A 132 9.73 7.98 -5.13
CA ILE A 132 11.16 7.82 -4.85
C ILE A 132 11.44 8.15 -3.38
N ALA A 133 10.98 9.32 -2.92
CA ALA A 133 11.22 9.77 -1.55
C ALA A 133 10.57 8.88 -0.49
N LEU A 134 9.34 8.41 -0.72
CA LEU A 134 8.64 7.52 0.21
C LEU A 134 9.23 6.11 0.22
N PHE A 135 9.63 5.58 -0.94
CA PHE A 135 10.23 4.24 -1.02
C PHE A 135 11.50 4.14 -0.17
N ASP A 136 12.35 5.17 -0.20
CA ASP A 136 13.55 5.24 0.65
C ASP A 136 13.21 5.13 2.14
N GLN A 137 12.10 5.74 2.58
CA GLN A 137 11.68 5.73 3.99
C GLN A 137 11.12 4.36 4.44
N ILE A 138 10.45 3.65 3.54
CA ILE A 138 9.75 2.39 3.89
C ILE A 138 10.50 1.12 3.48
N SER A 139 11.49 1.21 2.60
CA SER A 139 12.18 0.03 2.05
C SER A 139 12.76 -0.86 3.14
N SER A 140 13.31 -0.29 4.21
CA SER A 140 13.82 -1.02 5.38
C SER A 140 12.75 -1.81 6.16
N GLN A 141 11.46 -1.56 5.91
CA GLN A 141 10.35 -2.30 6.52
C GLN A 141 10.05 -3.59 5.75
N LEU A 142 10.31 -3.61 4.45
CA LEU A 142 10.09 -4.78 3.59
C LEU A 142 10.93 -5.97 4.05
N GLU A 143 10.28 -7.13 4.14
CA GLU A 143 10.92 -8.40 4.45
C GLU A 143 11.07 -9.21 3.17
N ILE A 144 12.26 -9.75 2.96
CA ILE A 144 12.58 -10.56 1.79
C ILE A 144 13.01 -11.93 2.29
N PHE A 145 12.27 -12.96 1.92
CA PHE A 145 12.61 -14.33 2.27
C PHE A 145 13.53 -14.93 1.20
N ALA A 146 14.70 -15.39 1.63
CA ALA A 146 15.71 -15.98 0.75
C ALA A 146 16.15 -17.36 1.25
N LYS A 147 16.65 -18.18 0.31
CA LYS A 147 17.27 -19.49 0.58
C LYS A 147 18.76 -19.41 0.91
N THR A 148 19.36 -18.23 0.81
CA THR A 148 20.78 -18.00 1.10
C THR A 148 20.95 -16.76 1.95
N SER A 149 22.01 -16.73 2.75
CA SER A 149 22.39 -15.58 3.60
C SER A 149 23.20 -14.52 2.87
N ILE A 150 23.49 -14.72 1.59
CA ILE A 150 24.45 -13.89 0.84
C ILE A 150 23.77 -12.57 0.48
N SER A 151 24.38 -11.46 0.87
CA SER A 151 23.93 -10.14 0.45
C SER A 151 24.03 -9.99 -1.07
N TYR A 152 23.04 -9.34 -1.67
CA TYR A 152 23.02 -9.10 -3.11
C TYR A 152 22.45 -7.73 -3.43
N ILE A 153 22.84 -7.20 -4.58
CA ILE A 153 22.23 -5.99 -5.13
C ILE A 153 21.00 -6.43 -5.94
N THR A 154 19.91 -5.70 -5.81
CA THR A 154 18.72 -5.90 -6.63
C THR A 154 18.27 -4.60 -7.26
N GLN A 155 17.76 -4.73 -8.48
CA GLN A 155 17.19 -3.63 -9.24
C GLN A 155 15.74 -3.42 -8.83
N MET A 156 15.38 -2.15 -8.64
CA MET A 156 14.05 -1.68 -8.32
C MET A 156 13.57 -0.82 -9.48
N ASN A 157 12.46 -1.21 -10.11
CA ASN A 157 11.89 -0.51 -11.25
C ASN A 157 10.63 0.24 -10.81
N TYR A 158 10.53 1.51 -11.19
CA TYR A 158 9.46 2.40 -10.79
C TYR A 158 8.57 2.75 -11.97
N PHE A 159 7.29 2.42 -11.87
CA PHE A 159 6.30 2.63 -12.92
C PHE A 159 5.23 3.59 -12.47
N ASN A 160 4.85 4.53 -13.34
CA ASN A 160 3.74 5.45 -13.09
C ASN A 160 2.39 4.80 -13.46
N SER A 161 1.29 5.52 -13.27
CA SER A 161 -0.06 5.03 -13.56
C SER A 161 -0.34 4.78 -15.05
N SER A 162 0.48 5.33 -15.95
CA SER A 162 0.45 5.05 -17.39
C SER A 162 1.22 3.77 -17.76
N GLY A 163 1.93 3.16 -16.81
CA GLY A 163 2.80 2.00 -17.04
C GLY A 163 4.20 2.36 -17.55
N GLU A 164 4.57 3.64 -17.54
CA GLU A 164 5.89 4.10 -17.99
C GLU A 164 6.91 3.92 -16.86
N LEU A 165 8.09 3.40 -17.22
CA LEU A 165 9.24 3.31 -16.31
C LEU A 165 9.85 4.71 -16.17
N PHE A 166 9.73 5.32 -15.00
CA PHE A 166 10.24 6.67 -14.74
C PHE A 166 11.53 6.69 -13.90
N ASN A 167 11.82 5.61 -13.17
CA ASN A 167 13.06 5.49 -12.40
C ASN A 167 13.54 4.04 -12.28
N THR A 168 14.83 3.88 -12.04
CA THR A 168 15.46 2.60 -11.69
C THR A 168 16.48 2.86 -10.59
N ASP A 169 16.34 2.13 -9.49
CA ASP A 169 17.28 2.20 -8.36
C ASP A 169 17.89 0.82 -8.08
N TYR A 170 19.03 0.81 -7.40
CA TYR A 170 19.71 -0.42 -7.00
C TYR A 170 19.89 -0.41 -5.48
N LYS A 171 19.23 -1.34 -4.80
CA LYS A 171 19.34 -1.49 -3.35
C LYS A 171 20.15 -2.72 -2.99
N THR A 172 20.94 -2.62 -1.93
CA THR A 172 21.62 -3.78 -1.35
C THR A 172 20.68 -4.46 -0.37
N VAL A 173 20.50 -5.76 -0.54
CA VAL A 173 19.73 -6.61 0.37
C VAL A 173 20.73 -7.33 1.26
N THR A 174 20.59 -7.20 2.57
CA THR A 174 21.47 -7.83 3.56
C THR A 174 20.68 -8.69 4.55
N LEU A 175 21.37 -9.68 5.12
CA LEU A 175 20.77 -10.57 6.11
C LEU A 175 20.42 -9.79 7.38
N LYS A 176 19.16 -9.92 7.82
CA LYS A 176 18.70 -9.40 9.10
C LYS A 176 18.57 -10.51 10.14
N ASN A 177 17.90 -11.61 9.79
CA ASN A 177 17.65 -12.71 10.71
C ASN A 177 17.58 -14.06 9.96
N VAL A 178 17.73 -15.15 10.71
CA VAL A 178 17.55 -16.52 10.23
C VAL A 178 16.42 -17.17 11.01
N THR A 179 15.46 -17.76 10.30
CA THR A 179 14.38 -18.55 10.87
C THR A 179 14.44 -19.97 10.32
N VAL A 180 13.74 -20.90 10.96
CA VAL A 180 13.60 -22.28 10.49
C VAL A 180 12.12 -22.51 10.23
N ASP A 181 11.81 -23.06 9.05
CA ASP A 181 10.43 -23.34 8.68
C ASP A 181 9.89 -24.62 9.34
N SER A 182 8.63 -24.96 9.05
CA SER A 182 7.96 -26.13 9.62
C SER A 182 8.56 -27.48 9.19
N VAL A 183 9.36 -27.50 8.11
CA VAL A 183 10.02 -28.72 7.61
C VAL A 183 11.51 -28.79 7.97
N GLY A 184 12.02 -27.80 8.71
CA GLY A 184 13.40 -27.74 9.20
C GLY A 184 14.38 -27.04 8.26
N GLU A 185 13.91 -26.42 7.17
CA GLU A 185 14.76 -25.63 6.28
C GLU A 185 15.02 -24.23 6.84
N GLN A 186 16.25 -23.75 6.67
CA GLN A 186 16.62 -22.39 7.06
C GLN A 186 16.05 -21.39 6.05
N ILE A 187 15.30 -20.41 6.55
CA ILE A 187 14.83 -19.25 5.81
C ILE A 187 15.62 -18.04 6.28
N PHE A 188 16.21 -17.33 5.33
CA PHE A 188 16.96 -16.10 5.59
C PHE A 188 16.04 -14.92 5.38
N CYS A 189 15.73 -14.19 6.46
CA CYS A 189 15.00 -12.94 6.40
C CYS A 189 15.99 -11.81 6.10
N MET A 190 15.90 -11.26 4.90
CA MET A 190 16.75 -10.21 4.40
C MET A 190 15.99 -8.87 4.36
N LYS A 191 16.73 -7.76 4.38
CA LYS A 191 16.18 -6.38 4.30
C LYS A 191 17.01 -5.49 3.40
N PHE A 192 16.37 -4.43 2.88
CA PHE A 192 17.07 -3.37 2.16
C PHE A 192 17.91 -2.50 3.13
N GLN A 193 19.11 -2.13 2.68
CA GLN A 193 19.98 -1.11 3.27
C GLN A 193 20.05 0.14 2.40
#